data_AF-A0A1H9GPW5-F1
#
_entry.id   AF-A0A1H9GPW5-F1
#
_cell.length_a   1.000
_cell.length_b   1.000
_cell.length_c   1.000
_cell.angle_alpha   90.00
_cell.angle_beta   90.00
_cell.angle_gamma   90.00
#
_symmetry.space_group_name_H-M   'P 1'
#
loop_
_entity.id
_entity.type
_entity.pdbx_description
1 polymer ?
#
loop_
_entity_poly.entity_id
_entity_poly.type
_entity_poly.pdbx_seq_one_letter_code
_entity_poly.pdbx_strand_id
1 'polypeptide(L)'
;MKKLLFGIIGLTGMAIVGMASAAEPTEEQMKEAILQAMQNEGGVRSNNSVSVNNPLSGASVTINSFKKLGCEKAMSKPGYNCDYEVSAGINFHSNEGSAAGDNHAAGVNALFGMFLPKDRISTGTKRFVQYDSQWRALEN
;
A
#
# COMPACT_ATOMS: atom_id res chain seq x y z
N MET A 1 -13.36 -65.66 -39.54
CA MET A 1 -14.15 -65.70 -38.28
C MET A 1 -14.57 -64.28 -37.92
N LYS A 2 -15.86 -64.04 -37.71
CA LYS A 2 -16.44 -62.79 -37.19
C LYS A 2 -15.93 -62.53 -35.77
N LYS A 3 -15.66 -61.26 -35.42
CA LYS A 3 -16.08 -60.59 -34.17
C LYS A 3 -15.77 -59.08 -34.23
N LEU A 4 -16.83 -58.28 -34.20
CA LEU A 4 -16.84 -56.87 -33.81
C LEU A 4 -16.27 -56.73 -32.39
N LEU A 5 -15.69 -55.58 -32.06
CA LEU A 5 -15.92 -54.90 -30.77
C LEU A 5 -15.57 -53.40 -30.88
N PHE A 6 -16.50 -52.59 -30.39
CA PHE A 6 -16.46 -51.14 -30.22
C PHE A 6 -15.38 -50.72 -29.22
N GLY A 7 -14.73 -49.57 -29.45
CA GLY A 7 -13.70 -49.02 -28.56
C GLY A 7 -13.74 -47.49 -28.48
N ILE A 8 -14.65 -46.98 -27.65
CA ILE A 8 -14.55 -45.81 -26.77
C ILE A 8 -13.80 -44.58 -27.35
N ILE A 9 -14.59 -43.55 -27.70
CA ILE A 9 -14.10 -42.16 -27.82
C ILE A 9 -13.61 -41.74 -26.44
N GLY A 10 -12.29 -41.70 -26.28
CA GLY A 10 -11.62 -41.22 -25.08
C GLY A 10 -11.96 -39.76 -24.83
N LEU A 11 -12.81 -39.53 -23.84
CA LEU A 11 -13.08 -38.23 -23.24
C LEU A 11 -11.87 -37.82 -22.39
N THR A 12 -10.74 -37.48 -23.00
CA THR A 12 -9.67 -36.78 -22.27
C THR A 12 -10.06 -35.31 -22.20
N GLY A 13 -10.69 -34.98 -21.07
CA GLY A 13 -11.10 -33.64 -20.72
C GLY A 13 -9.98 -32.64 -20.92
N MET A 14 -10.30 -31.57 -21.65
CA MET A 14 -9.58 -30.31 -21.57
C MET A 14 -9.65 -29.86 -20.10
N ALA A 15 -8.59 -30.11 -19.34
CA ALA A 15 -8.30 -29.33 -18.16
C ALA A 15 -7.98 -27.92 -18.64
N ILE A 16 -9.01 -27.08 -18.75
CA ILE A 16 -8.84 -25.64 -18.82
C ILE A 16 -8.30 -25.26 -17.46
N VAL A 17 -6.98 -25.25 -17.31
CA VAL A 17 -6.31 -24.62 -16.18
C VAL A 17 -6.55 -23.13 -16.38
N GLY A 18 -7.71 -22.67 -15.93
CA GLY A 18 -7.95 -21.25 -15.71
C GLY A 18 -6.89 -20.81 -14.73
N MET A 19 -5.83 -20.18 -15.23
CA MET A 19 -5.00 -19.33 -14.40
C MET A 19 -5.95 -18.27 -13.85
N ALA A 20 -6.43 -18.47 -12.62
CA ALA A 20 -7.06 -17.41 -11.87
C ALA A 20 -6.00 -16.31 -11.82
N SER A 21 -6.13 -15.28 -12.65
CA SER A 21 -5.31 -14.10 -12.50
C SER A 21 -5.64 -13.60 -11.10
N ALA A 22 -4.67 -13.65 -10.19
CA ALA A 22 -4.82 -13.01 -8.89
C ALA A 22 -5.40 -11.61 -9.14
N ALA A 23 -6.52 -11.29 -8.50
CA ALA A 23 -7.21 -10.03 -8.78
C ALA A 23 -6.25 -8.87 -8.54
N GLU A 24 -6.36 -7.82 -9.36
CA GLU A 24 -5.67 -6.56 -9.12
C GLU A 24 -6.04 -6.01 -7.72
N PRO A 25 -5.12 -5.38 -6.97
CA PRO A 25 -5.43 -4.87 -5.64
C PRO A 25 -6.50 -3.77 -5.71
N THR A 26 -7.40 -3.73 -4.73
CA THR A 26 -8.33 -2.61 -4.57
C THR A 26 -7.60 -1.38 -4.03
N GLU A 27 -8.24 -0.21 -4.15
CA GLU A 27 -7.70 1.04 -3.59
C GLU A 27 -7.40 0.95 -2.09
N GLU A 28 -8.32 0.38 -1.30
CA GLU A 28 -8.10 0.19 0.14
C GLU A 28 -6.97 -0.80 0.41
N GLN A 29 -6.84 -1.86 -0.39
CA GLN A 29 -5.72 -2.80 -0.27
C GLN A 29 -4.37 -2.15 -0.59
N MET A 30 -4.34 -1.25 -1.58
CA MET A 30 -3.13 -0.47 -1.89
C MET A 30 -2.78 0.48 -0.75
N LYS A 31 -3.76 1.24 -0.25
CA LYS A 31 -3.58 2.14 0.89
C LYS A 31 -3.07 1.40 2.14
N GLU A 32 -3.68 0.25 2.45
CA GLU A 32 -3.29 -0.62 3.55
C GLU A 32 -1.84 -1.10 3.42
N ALA A 33 -1.45 -1.54 2.21
CA ALA A 33 -0.10 -2.00 1.92
C ALA A 33 0.94 -0.87 2.05
N ILE A 34 0.59 0.36 1.67
CA ILE A 34 1.44 1.55 1.86
C ILE A 34 1.62 1.88 3.34
N LEU A 35 0.53 1.87 4.13
CA LEU A 35 0.60 2.09 5.58
C LEU A 35 1.43 1.00 6.27
N GLN A 36 1.28 -0.25 5.84
CA GLN A 36 2.10 -1.36 6.34
C GLN A 36 3.58 -1.19 5.98
N ALA A 37 3.89 -0.70 4.77
CA ALA A 37 5.27 -0.40 4.39
C ALA A 37 5.89 0.67 5.31
N MET A 38 5.17 1.76 5.58
CA MET A 38 5.62 2.80 6.52
C MET A 38 5.82 2.26 7.94
N GLN A 39 4.95 1.35 8.39
CA GLN A 39 5.10 0.69 9.69
C GLN A 39 6.35 -0.21 9.74
N ASN A 40 6.63 -0.95 8.66
CA ASN A 40 7.79 -1.84 8.57
C ASN A 40 9.13 -1.06 8.57
N GLU A 41 9.13 0.20 8.16
CA GLU A 41 10.28 1.13 8.23
C GLU A 41 10.50 1.72 9.64
N GLY A 42 9.84 1.17 10.68
CA GLY A 42 10.00 1.58 12.07
C GLY A 42 8.93 2.55 12.60
N GLY A 43 7.87 2.78 11.80
CA GLY A 43 6.72 3.56 12.23
C GLY A 43 5.76 2.79 13.15
N VAL A 44 5.06 3.51 14.02
CA VAL A 44 3.96 2.98 14.83
C VAL A 44 2.64 3.42 14.20
N ARG A 45 1.83 2.45 13.81
CA ARG A 45 0.58 2.67 13.11
C ARG A 45 -0.59 2.94 14.05
N SER A 46 -1.43 3.90 13.68
CA SER A 46 -2.74 4.17 14.25
C SER A 46 -3.72 4.57 13.13
N ASN A 47 -4.63 3.65 12.77
CA ASN A 47 -5.59 3.84 11.66
C ASN A 47 -4.90 4.21 10.33
N ASN A 48 -5.21 5.41 9.80
CA ASN A 48 -4.64 6.00 8.58
C ASN A 48 -3.35 6.80 8.82
N SER A 49 -2.78 6.73 10.03
CA SER A 49 -1.58 7.45 10.43
C SER A 49 -0.46 6.50 10.81
N VAL A 50 0.77 6.89 10.48
CA VAL A 50 1.99 6.23 10.93
C VAL A 50 2.89 7.29 11.57
N SER A 51 3.36 7.01 12.77
CA SER A 51 4.19 7.93 13.56
C SER A 51 5.58 7.37 13.80
N VAL A 52 6.59 8.22 13.77
CA VAL A 52 7.96 7.90 14.20
C VAL A 52 8.27 8.80 15.39
N ASN A 53 8.63 8.17 16.51
CA ASN A 53 8.75 8.84 17.80
C ASN A 53 10.12 8.56 18.43
N ASN A 54 10.68 9.56 19.08
CA ASN A 54 11.78 9.43 20.03
C ASN A 54 11.36 10.05 21.39
N PRO A 55 12.16 9.92 22.47
CA PRO A 55 11.77 10.43 23.78
C PRO A 55 11.50 11.94 23.87
N LEU A 56 12.02 12.74 22.92
CA LEU A 56 11.89 14.20 22.93
C LEU A 56 10.84 14.70 21.93
N SER A 57 10.64 14.01 20.82
CA SER A 57 9.87 14.50 19.68
C SER A 57 9.33 13.36 18.82
N GLY A 58 8.33 13.67 18.01
CA GLY A 58 7.81 12.75 17.01
C GLY A 58 7.26 13.46 15.78
N ALA A 59 7.08 12.68 14.72
CA ALA A 59 6.40 13.09 13.51
C ALA A 59 5.38 12.02 13.13
N SER A 60 4.19 12.47 12.73
CA SER A 60 3.12 11.61 12.26
C SER A 60 2.77 11.96 10.82
N VAL A 61 2.69 10.94 9.96
CA VAL A 61 2.20 11.04 8.59
C VAL A 61 0.79 10.45 8.55
N THR A 62 -0.20 11.26 8.16
CA THR A 62 -1.60 10.82 8.03
C THR A 62 -2.00 10.84 6.57
N ILE A 63 -2.50 9.70 6.06
CA ILE A 63 -3.11 9.63 4.73
C ILE A 63 -4.53 10.17 4.82
N ASN A 64 -4.76 11.33 4.20
CA ASN A 64 -6.05 12.03 4.16
C ASN A 64 -6.93 11.51 3.02
N SER A 65 -6.33 11.24 1.86
CA SER A 65 -6.99 10.54 0.75
C SER A 65 -6.00 9.66 0.00
N PHE A 66 -6.52 8.60 -0.61
CA PHE A 66 -5.75 7.71 -1.47
C PHE A 66 -6.61 7.38 -2.67
N LYS A 67 -6.07 7.54 -3.87
CA LYS A 67 -6.78 7.30 -5.12
C LYS A 67 -5.95 6.40 -6.02
N LYS A 68 -6.52 5.28 -6.42
CA LYS A 68 -5.95 4.41 -7.43
C LYS A 68 -6.14 5.02 -8.83
N LEU A 69 -5.05 5.13 -9.60
CA LEU A 69 -5.08 5.69 -10.96
C LEU A 69 -5.14 4.58 -12.02
N GLY A 70 -4.48 3.46 -11.78
CA GLY A 70 -4.52 2.27 -12.63
C GLY A 70 -3.46 1.25 -12.23
N CYS A 71 -3.61 0.02 -12.69
CA CYS A 71 -2.54 -0.98 -12.58
C CYS A 71 -2.33 -1.75 -13.87
N GLU A 72 -1.11 -2.25 -14.02
CA GLU A 72 -0.73 -3.22 -15.03
C GLU A 72 -0.08 -4.43 -14.35
N LYS A 73 -0.24 -5.61 -14.95
CA LYS A 73 0.42 -6.81 -14.46
C LYS A 73 1.93 -6.67 -14.65
N ALA A 74 2.72 -6.90 -13.60
CA ALA A 74 4.17 -6.83 -13.70
C ALA A 74 4.70 -7.93 -14.65
N MET A 75 5.51 -7.56 -15.65
CA MET A 75 5.93 -8.48 -16.71
C MET A 75 6.93 -9.55 -16.25
N SER A 76 7.89 -9.16 -15.39
CA SER A 76 9.04 -10.01 -14.99
C SER A 76 9.07 -10.32 -13.49
N LYS A 77 8.11 -9.79 -12.73
CA LYS A 77 8.01 -9.96 -11.27
C LYS A 77 6.56 -10.28 -10.89
N PRO A 78 6.31 -10.96 -9.76
CA PRO A 78 4.96 -11.14 -9.25
C PRO A 78 4.28 -9.81 -8.94
N GLY A 79 2.95 -9.77 -9.10
CA GLY A 79 2.10 -8.66 -8.69
C GLY A 79 1.68 -7.71 -9.81
N TYR A 80 1.27 -6.51 -9.40
CA TYR A 80 0.79 -5.43 -10.25
C TYR A 80 1.58 -4.16 -9.99
N ASN A 81 2.06 -3.49 -11.04
CA ASN A 81 2.57 -2.12 -10.91
C ASN A 81 1.37 -1.20 -10.94
N CYS A 82 1.15 -0.45 -9.87
CA CYS A 82 -0.01 0.41 -9.74
C CYS A 82 0.41 1.86 -9.52
N ASP A 83 -0.21 2.75 -10.29
CA ASP A 83 -0.15 4.19 -10.11
C ASP A 83 -1.23 4.64 -9.14
N TYR A 84 -0.87 5.55 -8.24
CA TYR A 84 -1.78 6.10 -7.26
C TYR A 84 -1.47 7.57 -6.98
N GLU A 85 -2.48 8.29 -6.51
CA GLU A 85 -2.38 9.60 -5.92
C GLU A 85 -2.67 9.48 -4.42
N VAL A 86 -1.83 10.09 -3.59
CA VAL A 86 -2.01 10.12 -2.14
C VAL A 86 -1.96 11.57 -1.66
N SER A 87 -2.96 11.95 -0.86
CA SER A 87 -2.92 13.18 -0.08
C SER A 87 -2.50 12.82 1.34
N ALA A 88 -1.38 13.38 1.81
CA ALA A 88 -0.89 13.15 3.16
C ALA A 88 -0.57 14.44 3.90
N GLY A 89 -0.92 14.47 5.19
CA GLY A 89 -0.51 15.50 6.14
C GLY A 89 0.65 15.02 7.01
N ILE A 90 1.56 15.92 7.37
CA ILE A 90 2.64 15.66 8.32
C ILE A 90 2.43 16.55 9.53
N ASN A 91 2.48 15.98 10.73
CA ASN A 91 2.35 16.71 11.98
C ASN A 91 3.52 16.37 12.93
N PHE A 92 4.21 17.39 13.40
CA PHE A 92 5.27 17.29 14.40
C PHE A 92 4.69 17.47 15.80
N HIS A 93 5.22 16.75 16.78
CA HIS A 93 4.80 16.86 18.17
C HIS A 93 5.97 16.72 19.13
N SER A 94 5.82 17.28 20.32
CA SER A 94 6.76 17.14 21.44
C SER A 94 6.35 15.96 22.31
N ASN A 95 7.35 15.21 22.80
CA ASN A 95 7.15 14.14 23.77
C ASN A 95 7.72 14.51 25.14
N GLU A 96 8.24 15.73 25.31
CA GLU A 96 8.88 16.21 26.54
C GLU A 96 7.88 16.52 27.66
N GLY A 97 6.58 16.66 27.34
CA GLY A 97 5.53 16.98 28.31
C GLY A 97 5.61 18.39 28.91
N SER A 98 6.37 19.29 28.27
CA SER A 98 6.54 20.68 28.69
C SER A 98 5.83 21.64 27.72
N ALA A 99 5.27 22.73 28.25
CA ALA A 99 4.64 23.77 27.43
C ALA A 99 5.63 24.41 26.43
N ALA A 100 6.92 24.47 26.79
CA ALA A 100 7.96 24.96 25.88
C ALA A 100 8.14 24.02 24.68
N GLY A 101 8.16 22.70 24.91
CA GLY A 101 8.22 21.70 23.85
C GLY A 101 6.98 21.73 22.96
N ASP A 102 5.78 21.85 23.55
CA ASP A 102 4.54 21.96 22.78
C ASP A 102 4.52 23.20 21.89
N ASN A 103 4.95 24.35 22.41
CA ASN A 103 5.08 25.59 21.65
C ASN A 103 6.13 25.48 20.52
N HIS A 104 7.23 24.77 20.77
CA HIS A 104 8.23 24.48 19.73
C HIS A 104 7.59 23.67 18.61
N ALA A 105 6.95 22.53 18.92
CA ALA A 105 6.29 21.68 17.92
C ALA A 105 5.22 22.45 17.14
N ALA A 106 4.42 23.28 17.81
CA ALA A 106 3.46 24.17 17.16
C ALA A 106 4.13 25.16 16.20
N GLY A 107 5.26 25.76 16.60
CA GLY A 107 6.06 26.63 15.75
C GLY A 107 6.61 25.93 14.51
N VAL A 108 7.09 24.68 14.65
CA VAL A 108 7.55 23.86 13.51
C VAL A 108 6.41 23.52 12.58
N ASN A 109 5.24 23.12 13.09
CA ASN A 109 4.06 22.88 12.26
C ASN A 109 3.60 24.13 11.52
N ALA A 110 3.62 25.29 12.19
CA ALA A 110 3.27 26.57 11.56
C ALA A 110 4.26 26.94 10.44
N LEU A 111 5.56 26.75 10.68
CA LEU A 111 6.60 26.95 9.67
C LEU A 111 6.39 26.01 8.48
N PHE A 112 6.20 24.73 8.74
CA PHE A 112 6.00 23.72 7.70
C PHE A 112 4.74 24.03 6.87
N GLY A 113 3.63 24.38 7.52
CA GLY A 113 2.38 24.76 6.86
C GLY A 113 2.42 26.09 6.12
N MET A 114 3.38 26.99 6.42
CA MET A 114 3.58 28.23 5.67
C MET A 114 4.28 27.97 4.33
N PHE A 115 5.24 27.04 4.30
CA PHE A 115 6.04 26.77 3.11
C PHE A 115 5.52 25.61 2.27
N LEU A 116 4.67 24.75 2.84
CA LEU A 116 4.24 23.50 2.24
C LEU A 116 2.72 23.35 2.42
N PRO A 117 2.00 22.90 1.39
CA PRO A 117 0.57 22.69 1.51
C PRO A 117 0.28 21.68 2.63
N LYS A 118 -0.77 21.97 3.43
CA LYS A 118 -1.21 21.10 4.54
C LYS A 118 -1.45 19.66 4.10
N ASP A 119 -1.99 19.54 2.89
CA ASP A 119 -2.22 18.29 2.19
C ASP A 119 -1.23 18.18 1.04
N ARG A 120 -0.25 17.29 1.19
CA ARG A 120 0.67 16.98 0.11
C ARG A 120 0.05 15.93 -0.78
N ILE A 121 -0.43 16.37 -1.93
CA ILE A 121 -0.81 15.46 -3.01
C ILE A 121 0.47 15.03 -3.71
N SER A 122 0.72 13.73 -3.71
CA SER A 122 1.81 13.10 -4.46
C SER A 122 1.26 11.97 -5.29
N THR A 123 1.74 11.85 -6.52
CA THR A 123 1.58 10.64 -7.31
C THR A 123 2.74 9.69 -7.05
N GLY A 124 2.50 8.39 -7.13
CA GLY A 124 3.53 7.37 -6.99
C GLY A 124 3.18 6.10 -7.76
N THR A 125 4.21 5.31 -8.05
CA THR A 125 4.08 3.98 -8.63
C THR A 125 4.78 2.98 -7.71
N LYS A 126 4.09 1.90 -7.35
CA LYS A 126 4.66 0.78 -6.58
C LYS A 126 4.18 -0.54 -7.15
N ARG A 127 4.94 -1.60 -6.88
CA ARG A 127 4.55 -2.96 -7.21
C ARG A 127 3.85 -3.59 -6.02
N PHE A 128 2.60 -3.96 -6.21
CA PHE A 128 1.76 -4.58 -5.20
C PHE A 128 1.73 -6.09 -5.41
N VAL A 129 2.13 -6.84 -4.40
CA VAL A 129 2.18 -8.30 -4.44
C VAL A 129 1.33 -8.87 -3.32
N GLN A 130 0.42 -9.78 -3.67
CA GLN A 130 -0.36 -10.52 -2.70
C GLN A 130 0.48 -11.67 -2.12
N TYR A 131 0.68 -11.65 -0.82
CA TYR A 131 1.24 -12.76 -0.03
C TYR A 131 0.15 -13.25 0.91
N ASP A 132 -0.26 -14.51 0.76
CA ASP A 132 -1.40 -15.08 1.46
C ASP A 132 -2.65 -14.20 1.29
N SER A 133 -3.09 -13.55 2.37
CA SER A 133 -4.26 -12.66 2.40
C SER A 133 -3.91 -11.18 2.48
N GLN A 134 -2.63 -10.80 2.36
CA GLN A 134 -2.17 -9.42 2.50
C GLN A 134 -1.45 -8.92 1.26
N TRP A 135 -1.72 -7.67 0.89
CA TRP A 135 -0.99 -6.97 -0.15
C TRP A 135 0.23 -6.28 0.44
N ARG A 136 1.36 -6.35 -0.26
CA ARG A 136 2.59 -5.63 0.11
C ARG A 136 2.99 -4.69 -1.01
N ALA A 137 3.32 -3.45 -0.66
CA ALA A 137 3.90 -2.48 -1.56
C ALA A 137 5.42 -2.67 -1.60
N LEU A 138 5.97 -2.90 -2.79
CA LEU A 138 7.38 -3.12 -3.04
C LEU A 138 7.89 -2.14 -4.09
N GLU A 139 9.21 -1.96 -4.14
CA GLU A 139 9.83 -1.29 -5.29
C GLU A 139 9.63 -2.09 -6.58
N ASN A 140 9.48 -1.36 -7.69
CA ASN A 140 9.24 -1.91 -9.02
C ASN A 140 10.37 -2.82 -9.49
#